data_AF-A0A6J1P7Q9-F1
#
_entry.id   AF-A0A6J1P7Q9-F1
#
_cell.length_a   1.000
_cell.length_b   1.000
_cell.length_c   1.000
_cell.angle_alpha   90.00
_cell.angle_beta   90.00
_cell.angle_gamma   90.00
#
_symmetry.space_group_name_H-M   'P 1'
#
loop_
_entity.id
_entity.type
_entity.pdbx_description
1 polymer ?
#
loop_
_entity_poly.entity_id
_entity_poly.type
_entity_poly.pdbx_seq_one_letter_code
_entity_poly.pdbx_strand_id
1 'polypeptide(L)'
;MAFKSFGDLQHRPLLVDLTIEEGTRLKVIYGSADGFHAVDLDTASVYDIYIPKHTQGAIVPHCIVPLPNSNGVQLLLCYDNEGVYVNTYGRVSKNILLQVSANS
;
A
#
# COMPACT_ATOMS: atom_id res chain seq x y z
N MET A 1 24.45 -11.18 -0.14
CA MET A 1 23.36 -10.18 -0.05
C MET A 1 23.18 -9.83 1.42
N ALA A 2 23.18 -8.55 1.79
CA ALA A 2 22.92 -8.13 3.16
C ALA A 2 21.41 -8.11 3.40
N PHE A 3 20.93 -8.87 4.38
CA PHE A 3 19.52 -8.91 4.75
C PHE A 3 19.19 -7.65 5.55
N LYS A 4 18.35 -6.75 5.01
CA LYS A 4 17.77 -5.66 5.80
C LYS A 4 16.53 -6.18 6.51
N SER A 5 16.57 -6.20 7.84
CA SER A 5 15.44 -6.57 8.70
C SER A 5 14.80 -5.31 9.27
N PHE A 6 13.47 -5.27 9.27
CA PHE A 6 12.67 -4.20 9.88
C PHE A 6 11.84 -4.83 11.01
N GLY A 7 12.45 -4.99 12.18
CA GLY A 7 11.84 -5.69 13.32
C GLY A 7 10.75 -4.89 14.04
N ASP A 8 10.87 -3.56 14.06
CA ASP A 8 10.01 -2.66 14.83
C ASP A 8 9.12 -1.81 13.90
N LEU A 9 8.32 -2.48 13.06
CA LEU A 9 7.28 -1.77 12.28
C LEU A 9 6.17 -1.31 13.22
N GLN A 10 5.81 -0.02 13.15
CA GLN A 10 4.72 0.56 13.94
C GLN A 10 3.40 -0.18 13.73
N HIS A 11 3.13 -0.58 12.49
CA HIS A 11 1.94 -1.31 12.11
C HIS A 11 2.29 -2.73 11.69
N ARG A 12 1.52 -3.70 12.19
CA ARG A 12 1.73 -5.12 11.85
C ARG A 12 1.35 -5.37 10.38
N PRO A 13 2.26 -5.89 9.54
CA PRO A 13 1.94 -6.26 8.17
C PRO A 13 0.94 -7.44 8.12
N LEU A 14 -0.11 -7.27 7.32
CA LEU A 14 -1.10 -8.31 6.97
C LEU A 14 -0.98 -8.70 5.49
N LEU A 15 -0.58 -7.76 4.64
CA LEU A 15 -0.33 -7.91 3.23
C LEU A 15 0.99 -7.21 2.89
N VAL A 16 1.83 -7.79 2.04
CA VAL A 16 3.11 -7.19 1.63
C VAL A 16 3.28 -7.37 0.13
N ASP A 17 3.69 -6.31 -0.55
CA ASP A 17 4.10 -6.33 -1.95
C ASP A 17 5.34 -5.44 -2.14
N LEU A 18 6.00 -5.54 -3.29
CA LEU A 18 7.18 -4.78 -3.64
C LEU A 18 6.95 -4.04 -4.96
N THR A 19 7.31 -2.77 -4.99
CA THR A 19 7.33 -1.96 -6.21
C THR A 19 8.74 -1.48 -6.53
N ILE A 20 9.01 -1.31 -7.83
CA ILE A 20 10.28 -0.82 -8.36
C ILE A 20 10.02 0.50 -9.06
N GLU A 21 10.47 1.60 -8.44
CA GLU A 21 10.42 2.93 -9.03
C GLU A 21 11.60 3.17 -9.95
N GLU A 22 11.33 3.79 -11.11
CA GLU A 22 12.36 4.21 -12.07
C GLU A 22 13.36 3.08 -12.43
N GLY A 23 12.91 1.82 -12.37
CA GLY A 23 13.69 0.62 -12.69
C GLY A 23 14.74 0.19 -11.66
N THR A 24 14.95 0.95 -10.58
CA THR A 24 16.03 0.67 -9.61
C THR A 24 15.68 0.88 -8.14
N ARG A 25 14.76 1.81 -7.83
CA ARG A 25 14.43 2.17 -6.46
C ARG A 25 13.38 1.22 -5.90
N LEU A 26 13.76 0.45 -4.89
CA LEU A 26 12.90 -0.56 -4.30
C LEU A 26 12.12 0.00 -3.11
N LYS A 27 10.80 -0.19 -3.13
CA LYS A 27 9.93 0.08 -1.98
C LYS A 27 9.10 -1.15 -1.65
N VAL A 28 9.06 -1.51 -0.39
CA VAL A 28 8.13 -2.50 0.13
C VAL A 28 6.87 -1.77 0.55
N ILE A 29 5.72 -2.19 0.05
CA ILE A 29 4.42 -1.68 0.44
C ILE A 29 3.76 -2.74 1.30
N TYR A 30 3.24 -2.36 2.47
CA TYR A 30 2.50 -3.29 3.30
C TYR A 30 1.17 -2.71 3.76
N GLY A 31 0.13 -3.55 3.71
CA GLY A 31 -1.17 -3.28 4.29
C GLY A 31 -1.22 -3.79 5.74
N SER A 32 -1.88 -3.03 6.60
CA SER A 32 -2.11 -3.32 8.01
C SER A 32 -3.59 -3.12 8.36
N ALA A 33 -3.94 -3.37 9.62
CA ALA A 33 -5.27 -3.07 10.14
C ALA A 33 -5.60 -1.56 10.14
N ASP A 34 -4.59 -0.69 10.14
CA ASP A 34 -4.77 0.76 10.25
C ASP A 34 -4.69 1.49 8.89
N GLY A 35 -4.17 0.83 7.86
CA GLY A 35 -3.88 1.46 6.58
C GLY A 35 -2.72 0.79 5.84
N PHE A 36 -2.18 1.52 4.86
CA PHE A 36 -1.08 1.09 4.01
C PHE A 36 0.15 1.98 4.20
N HIS A 37 1.30 1.32 4.15
CA HIS A 37 2.58 1.86 4.56
C HIS A 37 3.66 1.50 3.54
N ALA A 38 4.68 2.33 3.43
CA ALA A 38 5.83 2.08 2.58
C ALA A 38 7.11 1.99 3.42
N VAL A 39 8.00 1.10 3.02
CA VAL A 39 9.39 1.03 3.46
C VAL A 39 10.27 1.32 2.25
N ASP A 40 10.97 2.44 2.30
CA ASP A 40 11.95 2.82 1.29
C ASP A 40 13.28 2.10 1.60
N LEU A 41 13.70 1.19 0.72
CA LEU A 41 14.86 0.33 1.01
C LEU A 41 16.20 1.05 0.88
N ASP A 42 16.25 2.15 0.16
CA ASP A 42 17.46 2.96 0.00
C ASP A 42 17.73 3.73 1.30
N THR A 43 16.69 4.35 1.84
CA THR A 43 16.76 5.19 3.07
C THR A 43 16.47 4.43 4.36
N ALA A 44 15.92 3.22 4.28
CA ALA A 44 15.39 2.47 5.41
C ALA A 44 14.30 3.22 6.21
N SER A 45 13.60 4.16 5.56
CA SER A 45 12.49 4.91 6.19
C SER A 45 11.17 4.16 6.04
N VAL A 46 10.32 4.29 7.07
CA VAL A 46 8.96 3.75 7.10
C VAL A 46 7.99 4.90 7.25
N TYR A 47 6.95 4.95 6.42
CA TYR A 47 5.94 6.01 6.45
C TYR A 47 4.60 5.53 5.91
N ASP A 48 3.54 6.21 6.35
CA ASP A 48 2.18 5.94 5.89
C ASP A 48 1.99 6.49 4.48
N ILE A 49 1.43 5.68 3.58
CA ILE A 49 1.02 6.15 2.25
C ILE A 49 -0.49 6.33 2.16
N TYR A 50 -1.26 5.61 2.96
CA TYR A 50 -2.71 5.77 2.98
C TYR A 50 -3.32 5.29 4.30
N ILE A 51 -3.94 6.24 5.02
CA ILE A 51 -4.77 5.95 6.19
C ILE A 51 -6.23 6.33 5.85
N PRO A 52 -7.16 5.37 5.82
CA PRO A 52 -8.57 5.65 5.59
C PRO A 52 -9.14 6.57 6.69
N LYS A 53 -9.87 7.62 6.30
CA LYS A 53 -10.43 8.61 7.26
C LYS A 53 -11.83 8.28 7.78
N HIS A 54 -12.57 7.41 7.08
CA HIS A 54 -13.99 7.16 7.33
C HIS A 54 -14.25 5.76 7.88
N THR A 55 -13.22 4.99 8.21
CA THR A 55 -13.37 3.64 8.74
C THR A 55 -13.68 3.69 10.23
N GLN A 56 -14.77 3.04 10.64
CA GLN A 56 -15.14 2.88 12.05
C GLN A 56 -14.38 1.71 12.70
N GLY A 57 -13.08 1.59 12.43
CA GLY A 57 -12.26 0.50 12.94
C GLY A 57 -11.17 0.05 11.97
N ALA A 58 -10.62 -1.13 12.27
CA ALA A 58 -9.60 -1.78 11.47
C ALA A 58 -10.11 -2.12 10.06
N ILE A 59 -9.25 -1.95 9.06
CA ILE A 59 -9.49 -2.39 7.68
C ILE A 59 -8.92 -3.78 7.43
N VAL A 60 -9.44 -4.45 6.41
CA VAL A 60 -8.87 -5.68 5.87
C VAL A 60 -8.21 -5.37 4.51
N PRO A 61 -6.86 -5.33 4.42
CA PRO A 61 -6.19 -5.15 3.15
C PRO A 61 -6.35 -6.38 2.26
N HIS A 62 -6.72 -6.17 1.00
CA HIS A 62 -6.98 -7.22 0.01
C HIS A 62 -5.94 -7.28 -1.11
N CYS A 63 -5.63 -6.13 -1.72
CA CYS A 63 -4.64 -6.07 -2.79
C CYS A 63 -3.83 -4.77 -2.80
N ILE A 64 -2.58 -4.90 -3.22
CA ILE A 64 -1.71 -3.80 -3.66
C ILE A 64 -1.46 -4.07 -5.14
N VAL A 65 -1.80 -3.13 -6.01
CA VAL A 65 -1.68 -3.30 -7.46
C VAL A 65 -0.87 -2.15 -8.04
N PRO A 66 0.40 -2.36 -8.42
CA PRO A 66 1.15 -1.39 -9.18
C PRO A 66 0.49 -1.10 -10.52
N LEU A 67 0.23 0.17 -10.82
CA LEU A 67 -0.44 0.55 -12.05
C LEU A 67 0.52 0.52 -13.24
N PRO A 68 0.07 0.03 -14.42
CA PRO A 68 0.88 0.06 -15.62
C PRO A 68 1.22 1.49 -16.03
N ASN A 69 2.33 1.67 -16.73
CA ASN A 69 2.80 2.97 -17.25
C ASN A 69 3.01 4.05 -16.18
N SER A 70 3.18 3.67 -14.90
CA SER A 70 3.41 4.60 -13.79
C SER A 70 4.84 4.58 -13.24
N ASN A 71 5.74 3.84 -13.88
CA ASN A 71 7.10 3.58 -13.39
C ASN A 71 7.13 3.09 -11.93
N GLY A 72 6.13 2.29 -11.52
CA GLY A 72 6.04 1.74 -10.16
C GLY A 72 5.60 2.74 -9.08
N VAL A 73 5.29 3.98 -9.45
CA VAL A 73 4.95 5.04 -8.49
C VAL A 73 3.46 5.03 -8.12
N GLN A 74 2.57 4.69 -9.05
CA GLN A 74 1.12 4.70 -8.79
C GLN A 74 0.63 3.30 -8.43
N LEU A 75 -0.20 3.23 -7.39
CA LEU A 75 -0.75 2.02 -6.83
C LEU A 75 -2.28 2.13 -6.77
N LEU A 76 -2.97 1.02 -6.98
CA LEU A 76 -4.32 0.80 -6.49
C LEU A 76 -4.22 -0.03 -5.21
N LEU A 77 -4.74 0.50 -4.11
CA LEU A 77 -4.86 -0.19 -2.83
C LEU A 77 -6.31 -0.60 -2.64
N CYS A 78 -6.54 -1.88 -2.37
CA CYS A 78 -7.87 -2.43 -2.16
C CYS A 78 -7.99 -2.89 -0.70
N TYR A 79 -9.02 -2.45 -0.01
CA TYR A 79 -9.32 -2.85 1.36
C TYR A 79 -10.83 -2.83 1.58
N ASP A 80 -11.32 -3.75 2.41
CA ASP A 80 -12.77 -3.94 2.63
C ASP A 80 -13.55 -3.95 1.30
N ASN A 81 -14.41 -2.95 1.08
CA ASN A 81 -15.17 -2.73 -0.16
C ASN A 81 -14.74 -1.45 -0.90
N GLU A 82 -13.53 -0.95 -0.64
CA GLU A 82 -13.00 0.30 -1.17
C GLU A 82 -11.70 0.07 -1.95
N GLY A 83 -11.45 0.96 -2.90
CA GLY A 83 -10.23 1.04 -3.67
C GLY A 83 -9.74 2.48 -3.76
N VAL A 84 -8.46 2.71 -3.52
CA VAL A 84 -7.87 4.04 -3.64
C VAL A 84 -6.66 4.01 -4.56
N TYR A 85 -6.62 4.98 -5.48
CA TYR A 85 -5.42 5.28 -6.24
C TYR A 85 -4.55 6.23 -5.43
N VAL A 86 -3.35 5.78 -5.12
CA VAL A 86 -2.36 6.53 -4.36
C VAL A 86 -1.00 6.36 -5.00
N ASN A 87 -0.12 7.34 -4.85
CA ASN A 87 1.28 7.11 -5.14
C ASN A 87 2.04 6.60 -3.90
N THR A 88 3.22 6.05 -4.14
CA THR A 88 4.18 5.61 -3.11
C THR A 88 4.68 6.74 -2.20
N TYR A 89 4.27 7.99 -2.41
CA TYR A 89 4.59 9.17 -1.59
C TYR A 89 3.38 9.65 -0.77
N GLY A 90 2.29 8.88 -0.76
CA GLY A 90 1.07 9.16 0.01
C GLY A 90 0.12 10.20 -0.59
N ARG A 91 0.30 10.58 -1.87
CA ARG A 91 -0.64 11.45 -2.57
C ARG A 91 -1.75 10.63 -3.19
N VAL A 92 -2.96 10.82 -2.68
CA VAL A 92 -4.18 10.22 -3.20
C VAL A 92 -4.62 10.95 -4.47
N SER A 93 -4.91 10.19 -5.53
CA SER A 93 -5.41 10.73 -6.79
C SER A 93 -6.94 10.55 -6.94
N LYS A 94 -7.51 9.43 -6.49
CA LYS A 94 -8.95 9.16 -6.60
C LYS A 94 -9.38 8.00 -5.68
N ASN A 95 -10.52 8.15 -5.02
CA ASN A 95 -11.20 7.08 -4.27
C ASN A 95 -12.28 6.44 -5.15
N ILE A 96 -12.45 5.13 -5.04
CA ILE A 96 -13.46 4.34 -5.75
C ILE A 96 -14.08 3.35 -4.77
N LEU A 97 -15.41 3.20 -4.82
CA LEU A 97 -16.10 2.11 -4.14
C LEU A 97 -16.02 0.85 -5.01
N LEU A 98 -15.48 -0.23 -4.47
CA LEU A 98 -15.43 -1.53 -5.12
C LEU A 98 -16.70 -2.30 -4.74
N GLN A 99 -17.72 -2.24 -5.60
CA GLN A 99 -18.91 -3.06 -5.43
C GLN A 99 -18.68 -4.42 -6.10
N VAL A 100 -18.36 -5.45 -5.32
CA VAL A 100 -18.40 -6.84 -5.81
C VAL A 100 -19.85 -7.31 -5.70
N SER A 101 -20.58 -7.30 -6.81
CA SER A 101 -21.86 -8.02 -6.90
C SER A 101 -21.54 -9.51 -6.91
N ALA A 102 -21.53 -10.15 -5.74
CA ALA A 102 -21.67 -11.59 -5.68
C ALA A 102 -23.11 -11.90 -6.11
N ASN A 103 -23.32 -12.16 -7.41
CA ASN A 103 -24.58 -12.69 -7.90
C ASN A 103 -24.73 -14.10 -7.32
N SER A 104 -25.51 -14.20 -6.24
CA SER A 104 -26.09 -15.45 -5.72
C SER A 104 -27.35 -15.80 -6.49
#